data_AF-A0AAP0JSY1-F1
#
_entry.id   AF-A0AAP0JSY1-F1
#
_cell.length_a   1.000
_cell.length_b   1.000
_cell.length_c   1.000
_cell.angle_alpha   90.00
_cell.angle_beta   90.00
_cell.angle_gamma   90.00
#
_symmetry.space_group_name_H-M   'P 1'
#
loop_
_entity.id
_entity.type
_entity.pdbx_description
1 polymer ?
#
loop_
_entity_poly.entity_id
_entity_poly.type
_entity_poly.pdbx_seq_one_letter_code
_entity_poly.pdbx_strand_id
1 'polypeptide(L)'
;MAYIPPHKRHSKDSDAPKPSPSELPLPFHSQRSSRSRGGEIVYAQRSISRWFIAPSTRDDDDVDDDRLACPVRLESIPCESVEQRRGGEKPMVLVCDRLKTGETENCGNFGKSPWKLIVEKIQSDLLGSFQNVRDEMFSNELKEKVKPSFIARFGKIFFHRNSVILDTLEKISDVERSLHQVRRSFYTNISDSFMEAIHGEAIPEFRVDFGEDKEYYHVKVFDKSRPTANISCKCSVMEGGAELELCKIELNEVRHLVVDISCLNKNLDLRLTLRSKRILTALDDEEKHGLLTLIKSAIIDPHVKGGLRWPLGKESFGDRYSVVGIWHTKIQSYKSSSLRLELRLADRFDYRTSSGEATKEVILRMRGVTKQLRDEILEVDVINEMLLDNLKLIWNHFLCQGCSFD
;
A
#
# COMPACT_ATOMS: atom_id res chain seq x y z
N MET A 1 8.83 -32.30 -26.94
CA MET A 1 9.36 -30.96 -26.55
C MET A 1 8.91 -30.67 -25.12
N ALA A 2 9.83 -30.28 -24.25
CA ALA A 2 9.48 -29.95 -22.85
C ALA A 2 8.69 -28.64 -22.81
N TYR A 3 7.54 -28.65 -22.13
CA TYR A 3 6.71 -27.47 -21.95
C TYR A 3 7.45 -26.44 -21.07
N ILE A 4 7.68 -25.24 -21.61
CA ILE A 4 8.24 -24.10 -20.87
C ILE A 4 7.07 -23.24 -20.37
N PRO A 5 6.89 -23.10 -19.04
CA PRO A 5 5.82 -22.30 -18.46
C PRO A 5 5.88 -20.83 -18.90
N PRO A 6 4.74 -20.13 -19.02
CA PRO A 6 4.67 -18.76 -19.52
C PRO A 6 5.61 -17.77 -18.82
N HIS A 7 5.82 -17.94 -17.51
CA HIS A 7 6.66 -17.07 -16.69
C HIS A 7 8.18 -17.26 -16.87
N LYS A 8 8.61 -18.28 -17.65
CA LYS A 8 10.04 -18.54 -17.97
C LYS A 8 10.43 -18.12 -19.39
N ARG A 9 9.51 -17.47 -20.13
CA ARG A 9 9.79 -17.00 -21.49
C ARG A 9 10.47 -15.63 -21.40
N HIS A 10 11.79 -15.61 -21.36
CA HIS A 10 12.56 -14.37 -21.51
C HIS A 10 12.68 -14.03 -23.00
N SER A 11 12.26 -12.83 -23.40
CA SER A 11 12.48 -12.31 -24.75
C SER A 11 13.93 -11.81 -24.87
N LYS A 12 14.79 -12.59 -25.54
CA LYS A 12 15.99 -12.05 -26.18
C LYS A 12 16.18 -12.67 -27.56
N ASP A 13 16.68 -11.81 -28.42
CA ASP A 13 17.10 -11.92 -29.82
C ASP A 13 16.03 -11.84 -30.93
N SER A 14 16.23 -10.76 -31.70
CA SER A 14 15.63 -10.45 -32.98
C SER A 14 16.11 -11.42 -34.05
N ASP A 15 15.36 -11.43 -35.16
CA ASP A 15 15.67 -12.08 -36.44
C ASP A 15 15.40 -13.59 -36.55
N ALA A 16 14.11 -13.94 -36.68
CA ALA A 16 13.65 -15.06 -37.54
C ALA A 16 12.14 -14.95 -37.83
N PRO A 17 11.65 -15.43 -39.00
CA PRO A 17 10.36 -15.04 -39.56
C PRO A 17 9.16 -15.68 -38.86
N LYS A 18 8.06 -14.94 -38.80
CA LYS A 18 6.77 -15.35 -38.22
C LYS A 18 6.19 -16.58 -38.93
N PRO A 19 5.88 -17.69 -38.23
CA PRO A 19 4.92 -18.66 -38.74
C PRO A 19 3.49 -18.25 -38.37
N SER A 20 2.60 -18.51 -39.34
CA SER A 20 1.15 -18.29 -39.37
C SER A 20 0.38 -19.11 -38.29
N PRO A 21 -0.87 -18.71 -37.99
CA PRO A 21 -1.59 -19.20 -36.80
C PRO A 21 -2.19 -20.59 -37.03
N SER A 22 -1.81 -21.56 -36.20
CA SER A 22 -2.57 -22.81 -36.05
C SER A 22 -3.56 -22.66 -34.91
N GLU A 23 -4.84 -22.66 -35.27
CA GLU A 23 -5.98 -22.70 -34.37
C GLU A 23 -6.01 -24.04 -33.61
N LEU A 24 -5.93 -24.01 -32.29
CA LEU A 24 -6.59 -24.96 -31.40
C LEU A 24 -6.98 -24.23 -30.11
N PRO A 25 -8.30 -24.08 -29.81
CA PRO A 25 -8.75 -23.44 -28.58
C PRO A 25 -8.60 -24.39 -27.39
N LEU A 26 -7.88 -23.97 -26.34
CA LEU A 26 -7.98 -24.58 -25.02
C LEU A 26 -9.39 -24.29 -24.47
N PRO A 27 -10.19 -25.29 -24.08
CA PRO A 27 -11.45 -25.05 -23.41
C PRO A 27 -11.18 -24.68 -21.96
N PHE A 28 -10.84 -23.40 -21.72
CA PHE A 28 -11.24 -22.79 -20.46
C PHE A 28 -12.76 -22.76 -20.50
N HIS A 29 -13.41 -23.62 -19.71
CA HIS A 29 -14.82 -23.41 -19.42
C HIS A 29 -14.95 -22.08 -18.68
N SER A 30 -15.17 -21.04 -19.47
CA SER A 30 -15.74 -19.77 -19.09
C SER A 30 -17.17 -20.03 -18.62
N GLN A 31 -17.32 -20.56 -17.41
CA GLN A 31 -18.50 -20.23 -16.64
C GLN A 31 -18.39 -18.74 -16.34
N ARG A 32 -19.24 -17.96 -17.01
CA ARG A 32 -19.53 -16.56 -16.69
C ARG A 32 -20.12 -16.50 -15.28
N SER A 33 -19.30 -16.69 -14.26
CA SER A 33 -19.60 -16.25 -12.90
C SER A 33 -19.03 -14.85 -12.73
N SER A 34 -19.74 -14.01 -11.97
CA SER A 34 -19.42 -12.61 -11.74
C SER A 34 -17.91 -12.43 -11.48
N ARG A 35 -17.26 -11.57 -12.25
CA ARG A 35 -15.84 -11.22 -12.08
C ARG A 35 -15.65 -10.56 -10.71
N SER A 36 -15.45 -11.37 -9.67
CA SER A 36 -14.88 -10.94 -8.40
C SER A 36 -13.47 -10.45 -8.71
N ARG A 37 -13.29 -9.12 -8.70
CA ARG A 37 -12.02 -8.47 -9.03
C ARG A 37 -11.04 -8.74 -7.89
N GLY A 38 -10.04 -9.58 -8.14
CA GLY A 38 -8.99 -9.84 -7.16
C GLY A 38 -8.14 -8.62 -6.88
N GLY A 39 -7.69 -8.50 -5.62
CA GLY A 39 -6.89 -7.37 -5.16
C GLY A 39 -7.69 -6.11 -4.81
N GLU A 40 -9.03 -6.19 -4.81
CA GLU A 40 -9.91 -5.08 -4.50
C GLU A 40 -9.60 -4.52 -3.10
N ILE A 41 -9.22 -3.24 -3.08
CA ILE A 41 -9.09 -2.48 -1.85
C ILE A 41 -10.48 -2.43 -1.23
N VAL A 42 -10.66 -3.04 -0.07
CA VAL A 42 -11.94 -3.02 0.62
C VAL A 42 -12.05 -1.74 1.43
N TYR A 43 -13.15 -1.02 1.22
CA TYR A 43 -13.49 0.20 1.94
C TYR A 43 -14.69 -0.09 2.83
N ALA A 44 -14.66 0.42 4.06
CA ALA A 44 -15.81 0.36 4.95
C ALA A 44 -17.00 1.16 4.37
N GLN A 45 -18.22 0.83 4.76
CA GLN A 45 -19.43 1.53 4.27
C GLN A 45 -19.38 3.04 4.51
N ARG A 46 -18.78 3.48 5.62
CA ARG A 46 -18.57 4.88 5.99
C ARG A 46 -17.11 5.32 5.83
N SER A 47 -16.37 4.71 4.90
CA SER A 47 -14.97 5.07 4.70
C SER A 47 -14.83 6.49 4.18
N ILE A 48 -13.83 7.20 4.66
CA ILE A 48 -13.48 8.54 4.18
C ILE A 48 -12.21 8.44 3.33
N SER A 49 -12.22 9.06 2.15
CA SER A 49 -11.06 9.19 1.29
C SER A 49 -10.87 10.66 0.92
N ARG A 50 -9.75 11.25 1.34
CA ARG A 50 -9.37 12.63 1.05
C ARG A 50 -8.10 12.68 0.23
N TRP A 51 -8.00 13.72 -0.59
CA TRP A 51 -6.75 14.14 -1.17
C TRP A 51 -6.68 15.66 -1.13
N PHE A 52 -5.50 16.18 -0.78
CA PHE A 52 -5.22 17.61 -0.78
C PHE A 52 -3.72 17.86 -0.93
N ILE A 53 -3.36 19.10 -1.24
CA ILE A 53 -1.98 19.57 -1.33
C ILE A 53 -1.56 20.03 0.07
N ALA A 54 -0.37 19.60 0.51
CA ALA A 54 0.20 20.04 1.77
C ALA A 54 0.32 21.57 1.76
N PRO A 55 -0.19 22.27 2.79
CA PRO A 55 -0.07 23.71 2.86
C PRO A 55 1.39 24.15 2.79
N SER A 56 1.69 25.12 1.94
CA SER A 56 3.01 25.76 1.85
C SER A 56 2.91 27.14 2.44
N THR A 57 3.59 27.41 3.54
CA THR A 57 3.59 28.73 4.16
C THR A 57 4.83 29.47 3.69
N ARG A 58 4.63 30.64 3.08
CA ARG A 58 5.73 31.59 2.88
C ARG A 58 5.97 32.30 4.21
N ASP A 59 7.20 32.74 4.45
CA ASP A 59 7.59 33.47 5.66
C ASP A 59 7.00 34.90 5.71
N ASP A 60 6.32 35.32 4.65
CA ASP A 60 5.65 36.61 4.60
C ASP A 60 4.27 36.52 5.25
N ASP A 61 3.97 37.43 6.19
CA ASP A 61 2.74 37.60 6.96
C ASP A 61 1.47 37.89 6.11
N ASP A 62 1.46 37.50 4.83
CA ASP A 62 0.35 37.71 3.91
C ASP A 62 -0.80 36.72 4.16
N VAL A 63 -2.00 37.30 4.17
CA VAL A 63 -3.28 36.75 4.65
C VAL A 63 -3.87 35.63 3.75
N ASP A 64 -3.15 35.16 2.72
CA ASP A 64 -3.70 34.27 1.69
C ASP A 64 -3.02 32.89 1.68
N ASP A 65 -3.42 32.03 2.64
CA ASP A 65 -2.94 30.64 2.84
C ASP A 65 -3.25 29.70 1.65
N ASP A 66 -4.00 30.18 0.65
CA ASP A 66 -4.38 29.41 -0.54
C ASP A 66 -3.44 29.63 -1.74
N ARG A 67 -2.47 30.55 -1.64
CA ARG A 67 -1.48 30.79 -2.71
C ARG A 67 -0.40 29.71 -2.73
N LEU A 68 -0.17 29.12 -3.90
CA LEU A 68 0.92 28.18 -4.10
C LEU A 68 2.28 28.88 -4.01
N ALA A 69 3.26 28.21 -3.39
CA ALA A 69 4.65 28.67 -3.40
C ALA A 69 5.26 28.74 -4.83
N CYS A 70 4.70 27.99 -5.78
CA CYS A 70 5.21 27.85 -7.14
C CYS A 70 4.09 27.41 -8.10
N PRO A 71 4.22 27.69 -9.40
CA PRO A 71 3.43 27.02 -10.43
C PRO A 71 3.51 25.50 -10.31
N VAL A 72 2.37 24.84 -10.44
CA VAL A 72 2.26 23.38 -10.47
C VAL A 72 1.78 22.89 -11.81
N ARG A 73 2.21 21.69 -12.19
CA ARG A 73 1.81 21.04 -13.44
C ARG A 73 1.77 19.52 -13.27
N LEU A 74 1.04 18.85 -14.15
CA LEU A 74 1.08 17.40 -14.26
C LEU A 74 2.20 16.98 -15.22
N GLU A 75 3.05 16.06 -14.76
CA GLU A 75 4.15 15.51 -15.55
C GLU A 75 4.02 13.99 -15.66
N SER A 76 4.17 13.47 -16.87
CA SER A 76 4.14 12.02 -17.11
C SER A 76 5.45 11.39 -16.67
N ILE A 77 5.38 10.34 -15.87
CA ILE A 77 6.56 9.61 -15.39
C ILE A 77 6.51 8.18 -15.90
N PRO A 78 7.64 7.63 -16.40
CA PRO A 78 7.72 6.22 -16.74
C PRO A 78 7.54 5.35 -15.48
N CYS A 79 6.66 4.37 -15.54
CA CYS A 79 6.49 3.40 -14.46
C CYS A 79 5.94 2.09 -15.03
N GLU A 80 6.84 1.18 -15.42
CA GLU A 80 6.48 -0.06 -16.14
C GLU A 80 5.39 -0.86 -15.41
N SER A 81 5.52 -1.04 -14.10
CA SER A 81 4.56 -1.76 -13.27
C SER A 81 3.15 -1.16 -13.31
N VAL A 82 3.04 0.16 -13.46
CA VAL A 82 1.74 0.85 -13.54
C VAL A 82 1.22 0.85 -14.97
N GLU A 83 2.08 1.10 -15.95
CA GLU A 83 1.76 1.07 -17.38
C GLU A 83 1.23 -0.31 -17.80
N GLN A 84 1.90 -1.39 -17.42
CA GLN A 84 1.46 -2.77 -17.70
C GLN A 84 0.06 -3.06 -17.13
N ARG A 85 -0.24 -2.57 -15.93
CA ARG A 85 -1.56 -2.73 -15.29
C ARG A 85 -2.67 -1.90 -15.94
N ARG A 86 -2.31 -0.88 -16.73
CA ARG A 86 -3.24 0.11 -17.28
C ARG A 86 -3.19 0.23 -18.80
N GLY A 87 -2.71 -0.79 -19.48
CA GLY A 87 -2.74 -0.84 -20.95
C GLY A 87 -1.77 0.14 -21.62
N GLY A 88 -0.64 0.43 -20.98
CA GLY A 88 0.43 1.29 -21.52
C GLY A 88 0.28 2.78 -21.21
N GLU A 89 -0.76 3.20 -20.49
CA GLU A 89 -0.91 4.60 -20.07
C GLU A 89 0.10 4.97 -18.99
N LYS A 90 0.92 5.99 -19.25
CA LYS A 90 1.85 6.56 -18.27
C LYS A 90 1.10 7.28 -17.15
N PRO A 91 1.42 7.02 -15.87
CA PRO A 91 0.88 7.83 -14.79
C PRO A 91 1.45 9.25 -14.84
N MET A 92 0.70 10.19 -14.26
CA MET A 92 1.18 11.55 -14.05
C MET A 92 1.38 11.84 -12.56
N VAL A 93 2.34 12.71 -12.24
CA VAL A 93 2.53 13.27 -10.90
C VAL A 93 2.34 14.77 -10.94
N LEU A 94 1.98 15.34 -9.79
CA LEU A 94 1.94 16.79 -9.61
C LEU A 94 3.35 17.27 -9.24
N VAL A 95 3.90 18.20 -10.02
CA VAL A 95 5.26 18.75 -9.84
C VAL A 95 5.19 20.26 -9.65
N CYS A 96 6.03 20.77 -8.75
CA CYS A 96 6.30 22.19 -8.54
C CYS A 96 7.53 22.60 -9.36
N ASP A 97 7.43 23.65 -10.18
CA ASP A 97 8.51 24.04 -11.11
C ASP A 97 9.81 24.53 -10.41
N ARG A 98 9.77 24.88 -9.12
CA ARG A 98 10.98 25.27 -8.37
C ARG A 98 12.03 24.16 -8.26
N LEU A 99 11.60 22.89 -8.24
CA LEU A 99 12.49 21.73 -8.03
C LEU A 99 13.37 21.38 -9.25
N LYS A 100 13.26 22.12 -10.37
CA LYS A 100 14.07 21.87 -11.58
C LYS A 100 15.42 22.55 -11.59
N THR A 101 15.58 23.62 -10.82
CA THR A 101 16.86 24.26 -10.62
C THR A 101 17.59 23.42 -9.59
N GLY A 102 18.71 22.80 -9.96
CA GLY A 102 19.46 21.80 -9.17
C GLY A 102 20.07 22.29 -7.86
N GLU A 103 19.43 23.24 -7.20
CA GLU A 103 19.73 23.65 -5.85
C GLU A 103 18.96 22.70 -4.93
N THR A 104 19.69 21.70 -4.41
CA THR A 104 19.36 21.08 -3.12
C THR A 104 19.45 22.17 -2.05
N GLU A 105 18.53 23.13 -2.08
CA GLU A 105 18.34 24.01 -0.94
C GLU A 105 17.88 23.13 0.20
N ASN A 106 18.66 23.15 1.29
CA ASN A 106 18.24 22.65 2.60
C ASN A 106 16.75 22.93 2.75
N CYS A 107 15.97 21.90 3.08
CA CYS A 107 14.54 22.02 3.35
C CYS A 107 14.34 23.12 4.43
N GLY A 108 14.17 24.36 3.98
CA GLY A 108 14.32 25.55 4.78
C GLY A 108 13.27 25.64 5.87
N ASN A 109 13.64 26.29 6.97
CA ASN A 109 12.73 26.59 8.07
C ASN A 109 11.57 27.46 7.56
N PHE A 110 10.39 26.87 7.43
CA PHE A 110 9.16 27.59 7.13
C PHE A 110 8.54 28.14 8.44
N GLY A 111 8.12 29.40 8.41
CA GLY A 111 7.55 30.14 9.54
C GLY A 111 6.29 29.52 10.16
N LYS A 112 5.58 28.63 9.45
CA LYS A 112 4.52 27.78 10.01
C LYS A 112 4.73 26.31 9.67
N SER A 113 4.66 25.47 10.70
CA SER A 113 4.71 24.01 10.64
C SER A 113 3.60 23.37 9.78
N PRO A 114 3.86 22.90 8.54
CA PRO A 114 2.82 22.36 7.64
C PRO A 114 2.05 21.17 8.24
N TRP A 115 2.73 20.39 9.09
CA TRP A 115 2.13 19.29 9.83
C TRP A 115 0.99 19.72 10.76
N LYS A 116 0.99 20.95 11.30
CA LYS A 116 -0.12 21.45 12.13
C LYS A 116 -1.42 21.59 11.33
N LEU A 117 -1.32 22.24 10.16
CA LEU A 117 -2.46 22.42 9.25
C LEU A 117 -2.97 21.07 8.70
N ILE A 118 -2.07 20.10 8.51
CA ILE A 118 -2.46 18.73 8.16
C ILE A 118 -3.32 18.11 9.27
N VAL A 119 -2.91 18.23 10.55
CA VAL A 119 -3.69 17.72 11.69
C VAL A 119 -5.08 18.35 11.71
N GLU A 120 -5.17 19.68 11.62
CA GLU A 120 -6.45 20.42 11.61
C GLU A 120 -7.37 19.94 10.49
N LYS A 121 -6.85 19.74 9.27
CA LYS A 121 -7.64 19.27 8.12
C LYS A 121 -8.19 17.86 8.29
N ILE A 122 -7.51 16.97 9.03
CA ILE A 122 -7.89 15.54 9.10
C ILE A 122 -8.52 15.12 10.42
N GLN A 123 -8.50 15.98 11.44
CA GLN A 123 -8.92 15.65 12.80
C GLN A 123 -10.35 15.10 12.85
N SER A 124 -11.31 15.82 12.28
CA SER A 124 -12.73 15.43 12.30
C SER A 124 -12.97 14.09 11.58
N ASP A 125 -12.37 13.92 10.40
CA ASP A 125 -12.42 12.69 9.62
C ASP A 125 -11.77 11.51 10.38
N LEU A 126 -10.66 11.75 11.08
CA LEU A 126 -9.97 10.76 11.90
C LEU A 126 -10.83 10.31 13.07
N LEU A 127 -11.38 11.25 13.85
CA LEU A 127 -12.24 10.97 14.99
C LEU A 127 -13.54 10.25 14.57
N GLY A 128 -14.17 10.68 13.48
CA GLY A 128 -15.35 10.00 12.93
C GLY A 128 -15.03 8.57 12.49
N SER A 129 -13.88 8.36 11.84
CA SER A 129 -13.42 7.03 11.45
C SER A 129 -13.05 6.17 12.67
N PHE A 130 -12.54 6.78 13.74
CA PHE A 130 -12.23 6.10 15.00
C PHE A 130 -13.48 5.52 15.64
N GLN A 131 -14.56 6.31 15.69
CA GLN A 131 -15.84 5.84 16.21
C GLN A 131 -16.39 4.67 15.39
N ASN A 132 -16.38 4.77 14.06
CA ASN A 132 -16.86 3.69 13.18
C ASN A 132 -16.07 2.38 13.39
N VAL A 133 -14.74 2.47 13.58
CA VAL A 133 -13.89 1.31 13.85
C VAL A 133 -14.15 0.73 15.24
N ARG A 134 -14.39 1.57 16.25
CA ARG A 134 -14.78 1.11 17.59
C ARG A 134 -16.08 0.32 17.52
N ASP A 135 -17.11 0.85 16.85
CA ASP A 135 -18.39 0.17 16.69
C ASP A 135 -18.22 -1.20 16.01
N GLU A 136 -17.31 -1.30 15.02
CA GLU A 136 -16.94 -2.58 14.38
C GLU A 136 -16.22 -3.54 15.34
N MET A 137 -15.37 -3.03 16.23
CA MET A 137 -14.66 -3.85 17.21
C MET A 137 -15.57 -4.42 18.30
N PHE A 138 -16.62 -3.68 18.66
CA PHE A 138 -17.60 -4.08 19.69
C PHE A 138 -18.83 -4.78 19.09
N SER A 139 -18.89 -4.98 17.77
CA SER A 139 -19.93 -5.82 17.17
C SER A 139 -19.67 -7.29 17.54
N ASN A 140 -20.73 -8.03 17.90
CA ASN A 140 -20.66 -9.37 18.47
C ASN A 140 -20.35 -10.48 17.44
N GLU A 141 -19.35 -10.29 16.57
CA GLU A 141 -18.89 -11.33 15.64
C GLU A 141 -17.87 -12.26 16.33
N LEU A 142 -18.37 -13.26 17.06
CA LEU A 142 -17.59 -14.19 17.90
C LEU A 142 -16.46 -14.95 17.17
N LYS A 143 -16.44 -14.98 15.84
CA LYS A 143 -15.45 -15.73 15.03
C LYS A 143 -14.32 -14.87 14.46
N GLU A 144 -14.42 -13.54 14.56
CA GLU A 144 -13.49 -12.62 13.93
C GLU A 144 -12.94 -11.61 14.93
N LYS A 145 -11.62 -11.49 15.00
CA LYS A 145 -10.97 -10.44 15.78
C LYS A 145 -10.61 -9.27 14.88
N VAL A 146 -11.25 -8.13 15.11
CA VAL A 146 -10.94 -6.87 14.43
C VAL A 146 -9.70 -6.23 15.07
N LYS A 147 -8.68 -5.95 14.26
CA LYS A 147 -7.45 -5.30 14.69
C LYS A 147 -7.21 -4.01 13.91
N PRO A 148 -7.43 -2.84 14.50
CA PRO A 148 -7.16 -1.57 13.83
C PRO A 148 -5.67 -1.23 13.79
N SER A 149 -5.31 -0.35 12.88
CA SER A 149 -3.97 0.23 12.74
C SER A 149 -4.09 1.56 12.02
N PHE A 150 -3.57 2.62 12.64
CA PHE A 150 -3.28 3.89 11.96
C PHE A 150 -1.83 3.89 11.47
N ILE A 151 -1.63 4.18 10.18
CA ILE A 151 -0.32 4.10 9.53
C ILE A 151 -0.05 5.30 8.63
N ALA A 152 1.24 5.61 8.46
CA ALA A 152 1.77 6.42 7.37
C ALA A 152 2.49 5.53 6.36
N ARG A 153 2.33 5.84 5.07
CA ARG A 153 3.06 5.26 3.94
C ARG A 153 3.62 6.39 3.08
N PHE A 154 4.75 6.11 2.46
CA PHE A 154 5.51 7.06 1.65
C PHE A 154 5.56 6.58 0.21
N GLY A 155 5.50 7.50 -0.74
CA GLY A 155 5.39 7.15 -2.15
C GLY A 155 5.03 8.33 -3.04
N LYS A 156 4.42 8.06 -4.20
CA LYS A 156 3.90 9.08 -5.11
C LYS A 156 2.42 8.91 -5.37
N ILE A 157 1.72 10.02 -5.46
CA ILE A 157 0.34 10.09 -5.94
C ILE A 157 0.39 10.14 -7.47
N PHE A 158 -0.12 9.08 -8.10
CA PHE A 158 -0.31 9.01 -9.54
C PHE A 158 -1.72 9.38 -9.92
N PHE A 159 -1.82 10.31 -10.86
CA PHE A 159 -3.05 10.72 -11.53
C PHE A 159 -3.18 9.95 -12.84
N HIS A 160 -4.37 9.42 -13.11
CA HIS A 160 -4.66 8.57 -14.25
C HIS A 160 -5.70 9.21 -15.15
N ARG A 161 -5.45 9.17 -16.46
CA ARG A 161 -6.22 9.81 -17.55
C ARG A 161 -6.07 11.33 -17.63
N ASN A 162 -6.05 11.78 -18.89
CA ASN A 162 -5.78 13.16 -19.27
C ASN A 162 -6.98 13.76 -20.01
N SER A 163 -7.52 14.84 -19.44
CA SER A 163 -8.01 15.99 -20.20
C SER A 163 -7.92 17.29 -19.39
N VAL A 164 -7.28 17.26 -18.21
CA VAL A 164 -7.16 18.44 -17.35
C VAL A 164 -5.90 19.18 -17.78
N ILE A 165 -6.09 20.22 -18.59
CA ILE A 165 -5.05 21.21 -18.81
C ILE A 165 -4.99 22.01 -17.51
N LEU A 166 -3.92 21.79 -16.74
CA LEU A 166 -3.61 22.68 -15.64
C LEU A 166 -2.90 23.89 -16.26
N ASP A 167 -3.68 24.86 -16.75
CA ASP A 167 -3.13 26.19 -17.06
C ASP A 167 -2.53 26.70 -15.76
N THR A 168 -1.24 27.07 -15.74
CA THR A 168 -0.44 27.52 -14.58
C THR A 168 -1.27 28.05 -13.41
N LEU A 169 -1.78 27.15 -12.55
CA LEU A 169 -2.69 27.53 -11.47
C LEU A 169 -1.85 28.02 -10.30
N GLU A 170 -2.20 29.20 -9.79
CA GLU A 170 -1.48 29.84 -8.67
C GLU A 170 -2.12 29.58 -7.31
N LYS A 171 -3.31 28.95 -7.27
CA LYS A 171 -4.07 28.67 -6.04
C LYS A 171 -4.23 27.17 -5.77
N ILE A 172 -4.02 26.77 -4.52
CA ILE A 172 -4.17 25.39 -4.06
C ILE A 172 -5.60 24.91 -4.29
N SER A 173 -6.60 25.69 -3.90
CA SER A 173 -8.01 25.32 -4.03
C SER A 173 -8.45 25.06 -5.47
N ASP A 174 -7.89 25.80 -6.44
CA ASP A 174 -8.21 25.63 -7.86
C ASP A 174 -7.63 24.33 -8.43
N VAL A 175 -6.39 24.01 -8.04
CA VAL A 175 -5.74 22.75 -8.41
C VAL A 175 -6.48 21.58 -7.79
N GLU A 176 -6.82 21.68 -6.50
CA GLU A 176 -7.55 20.64 -5.80
C GLU A 176 -8.91 20.37 -6.43
N ARG A 177 -9.64 21.44 -6.79
CA ARG A 177 -10.94 21.33 -7.47
C ARG A 177 -10.81 20.68 -8.84
N SER A 178 -9.79 21.05 -9.60
CA SER A 178 -9.54 20.52 -10.96
C SER A 178 -9.19 19.04 -10.94
N LEU A 179 -8.42 18.61 -9.94
CA LEU A 179 -7.95 17.22 -9.82
C LEU A 179 -8.85 16.34 -8.93
N HIS A 180 -9.89 16.90 -8.30
CA HIS A 180 -10.76 16.17 -7.39
C HIS A 180 -11.40 14.92 -8.02
N GLN A 181 -11.83 15.04 -9.28
CA GLN A 181 -12.48 13.97 -10.04
C GLN A 181 -11.50 13.05 -10.78
N VAL A 182 -10.21 13.40 -10.79
CA VAL A 182 -9.19 12.59 -11.46
C VAL A 182 -8.93 11.33 -10.65
N ARG A 183 -8.90 10.18 -11.33
CA ARG A 183 -8.63 8.91 -10.67
C ARG A 183 -7.18 8.90 -10.18
N ARG A 184 -7.00 8.60 -8.90
CA ARG A 184 -5.69 8.55 -8.25
C ARG A 184 -5.29 7.14 -7.83
N SER A 185 -3.99 6.90 -7.74
CA SER A 185 -3.41 5.78 -6.99
C SER A 185 -2.18 6.23 -6.23
N PHE A 186 -1.84 5.56 -5.15
CA PHE A 186 -0.62 5.85 -4.39
C PHE A 186 0.36 4.71 -4.59
N TYR A 187 1.53 5.03 -5.13
CA TYR A 187 2.58 4.11 -5.48
C TYR A 187 3.67 4.14 -4.42
N THR A 188 3.86 3.02 -3.71
CA THR A 188 4.72 2.96 -2.51
C THR A 188 6.08 2.34 -2.74
N ASN A 189 6.41 2.00 -3.99
CA ASN A 189 7.74 1.51 -4.30
C ASN A 189 8.71 2.68 -4.26
N ILE A 190 9.78 2.52 -3.50
CA ILE A 190 10.83 3.52 -3.26
C ILE A 190 12.18 2.98 -3.72
N SER A 191 13.14 3.88 -3.95
CA SER A 191 14.49 3.53 -4.38
C SER A 191 15.32 2.90 -3.24
N ASP A 192 16.45 2.27 -3.61
CA ASP A 192 17.43 1.80 -2.63
C ASP A 192 18.05 2.95 -1.84
N SER A 193 18.38 4.06 -2.51
CA SER A 193 18.91 5.26 -1.86
C SER A 193 18.02 5.75 -0.72
N PHE A 194 16.70 5.67 -0.87
CA PHE A 194 15.75 6.05 0.17
C PHE A 194 15.73 5.05 1.32
N MET A 195 15.81 3.75 1.04
CA MET A 195 15.94 2.72 2.10
C MET A 195 17.21 2.94 2.93
N GLU A 196 18.34 3.19 2.27
CA GLU A 196 19.62 3.48 2.91
C GLU A 196 19.56 4.76 3.75
N ALA A 197 18.95 5.82 3.22
CA ALA A 197 18.80 7.09 3.93
C ALA A 197 17.88 6.95 5.16
N ILE A 198 16.88 6.07 5.15
CA ILE A 198 16.12 5.75 6.36
C ILE A 198 17.00 5.06 7.41
N HIS A 199 17.86 4.12 6.99
CA HIS A 199 18.78 3.45 7.89
C HIS A 199 19.77 4.43 8.54
N GLY A 200 20.33 5.35 7.76
CA GLY A 200 21.34 6.30 8.22
C GLY A 200 20.80 7.48 9.02
N GLU A 201 19.64 8.02 8.66
CA GLU A 201 19.16 9.31 9.18
C GLU A 201 17.87 9.18 10.00
N ALA A 202 16.84 8.50 9.45
CA ALA A 202 15.52 8.52 10.06
C ALA A 202 15.40 7.60 11.29
N ILE A 203 16.01 6.41 11.26
CA ILE A 203 15.94 5.47 12.40
C ILE A 203 16.57 6.04 13.69
N PRO A 204 17.79 6.64 13.64
CA PRO A 204 18.38 7.28 14.82
C PRO A 204 17.50 8.36 15.45
N GLU A 205 16.86 9.20 14.62
CA GLU A 205 16.03 10.33 15.07
C GLU A 205 14.72 9.88 15.74
N PHE A 206 14.14 8.77 15.27
CA PHE A 206 12.88 8.26 15.78
C PHE A 206 12.98 7.53 17.14
N ARG A 207 14.21 7.39 17.69
CA ARG A 207 14.48 6.67 18.95
C ARG A 207 13.78 5.31 18.99
N VAL A 208 13.81 4.60 17.87
CA VAL A 208 13.22 3.27 17.72
C VAL A 208 14.32 2.22 17.80
N ASP A 209 14.07 1.17 18.58
CA ASP A 209 15.01 0.06 18.72
C ASP A 209 14.75 -1.00 17.66
N PHE A 210 15.80 -1.69 17.25
CA PHE A 210 15.64 -2.88 16.41
C PHE A 210 14.75 -3.90 17.14
N GLY A 211 13.72 -4.36 16.43
CA GLY A 211 12.75 -5.30 16.98
C GLY A 211 13.01 -6.73 16.52
N GLU A 212 12.86 -6.98 15.22
CA GLU A 212 12.94 -8.33 14.64
C GLU A 212 12.94 -8.26 13.12
N ASP A 213 13.54 -9.29 12.51
CA ASP A 213 13.41 -9.63 11.10
C ASP A 213 12.38 -10.75 10.93
N LYS A 214 11.51 -10.57 9.94
CA LYS A 214 10.38 -11.45 9.70
C LYS A 214 10.21 -11.74 8.22
N GLU A 215 10.18 -13.02 7.89
CA GLU A 215 9.88 -13.51 6.56
C GLU A 215 8.54 -14.25 6.57
N TYR A 216 7.66 -13.87 5.65
CA TYR A 216 6.34 -14.47 5.55
C TYR A 216 5.92 -14.66 4.10
N TYR A 217 5.25 -15.78 3.87
CA TYR A 217 4.45 -16.00 2.68
C TYR A 217 2.98 -15.74 3.01
N HIS A 218 2.30 -14.95 2.18
CA HIS A 218 0.86 -14.72 2.29
C HIS A 218 0.20 -15.37 1.07
N VAL A 219 -0.42 -16.52 1.28
CA VAL A 219 -1.20 -17.21 0.27
C VAL A 219 -2.60 -16.58 0.25
N LYS A 220 -2.96 -15.97 -0.88
CA LYS A 220 -4.31 -15.43 -1.09
C LYS A 220 -5.19 -16.53 -1.64
N VAL A 221 -6.27 -16.80 -0.93
CA VAL A 221 -7.21 -17.87 -1.24
C VAL A 221 -8.59 -17.25 -1.48
N PHE A 222 -9.19 -17.62 -2.60
CA PHE A 222 -10.60 -17.38 -2.86
C PHE A 222 -11.43 -18.46 -2.20
N ASP A 223 -12.46 -18.06 -1.48
CA ASP A 223 -13.47 -18.95 -0.91
C ASP A 223 -14.78 -18.76 -1.67
N LYS A 224 -15.25 -19.79 -2.37
CA LYS A 224 -16.51 -19.79 -3.11
C LYS A 224 -17.72 -19.53 -2.19
N SER A 225 -17.65 -19.93 -0.92
CA SER A 225 -18.68 -19.67 0.07
C SER A 225 -18.68 -18.22 0.57
N ARG A 226 -17.58 -17.48 0.35
CA ARG A 226 -17.42 -16.07 0.73
C ARG A 226 -16.81 -15.25 -0.42
N PRO A 227 -17.51 -15.11 -1.56
CA PRO A 227 -16.92 -14.60 -2.80
C PRO A 227 -16.46 -13.13 -2.74
N THR A 228 -16.93 -12.38 -1.75
CA THR A 228 -16.58 -10.98 -1.47
C THR A 228 -15.38 -10.83 -0.54
N ALA A 229 -14.96 -11.90 0.14
CA ALA A 229 -13.83 -11.91 1.06
C ALA A 229 -12.68 -12.74 0.45
N ASN A 230 -11.50 -12.15 0.35
CA ASN A 230 -10.29 -12.94 0.08
C ASN A 230 -9.66 -13.31 1.41
N ILE A 231 -9.37 -14.60 1.55
CA ILE A 231 -8.63 -15.14 2.67
C ILE A 231 -7.14 -14.93 2.39
N SER A 232 -6.39 -14.59 3.43
CA SER A 232 -4.95 -14.42 3.41
C SER A 232 -4.33 -15.28 4.48
N CYS A 233 -3.82 -16.44 4.08
CA CYS A 233 -3.10 -17.36 4.95
C CYS A 233 -1.65 -16.88 5.07
N LYS A 234 -1.28 -16.39 6.25
CA LYS A 234 0.08 -15.91 6.52
C LYS A 234 0.89 -17.02 7.14
N CYS A 235 1.96 -17.40 6.46
CA CYS A 235 2.78 -18.56 6.76
C CYS A 235 4.25 -18.17 6.97
N SER A 236 4.95 -18.88 7.85
CA SER A 236 6.40 -18.84 8.02
C SER A 236 7.02 -20.12 7.45
N VAL A 237 8.33 -20.11 7.24
CA VAL A 237 9.08 -21.32 6.87
C VAL A 237 9.43 -22.08 8.15
N MET A 238 9.22 -23.39 8.16
CA MET A 238 9.60 -24.25 9.29
C MET A 238 11.11 -24.43 9.39
N GLU A 239 11.59 -24.77 10.60
CA GLU A 239 12.98 -25.18 10.81
C GLU A 239 13.29 -26.40 9.90
N GLY A 240 14.27 -26.25 9.01
CA GLY A 240 14.57 -27.21 7.93
C GLY A 240 14.28 -26.68 6.52
N GLY A 241 13.58 -25.56 6.37
CA GLY A 241 13.53 -24.77 5.13
C GLY A 241 12.63 -25.31 4.01
N ALA A 242 12.06 -26.51 4.17
CA ALA A 242 11.34 -27.20 3.09
C ALA A 242 9.81 -26.94 3.09
N GLU A 243 9.23 -26.60 4.24
CA GLU A 243 7.78 -26.57 4.41
C GLU A 243 7.28 -25.26 5.06
N LEU A 244 6.02 -24.92 4.77
CA LEU A 244 5.34 -23.75 5.34
C LEU A 244 4.53 -24.13 6.58
N GLU A 245 4.61 -23.29 7.60
CA GLU A 245 3.74 -23.33 8.78
C GLU A 245 2.73 -22.18 8.72
N LEU A 246 1.45 -22.49 8.91
CA LEU A 246 0.40 -21.49 8.97
C LEU A 246 0.42 -20.77 10.31
N CYS A 247 0.75 -19.47 10.32
CA CYS A 247 0.75 -18.66 11.54
C CYS A 247 -0.62 -18.06 11.86
N LYS A 248 -1.32 -17.54 10.84
CA LYS A 248 -2.61 -16.83 11.01
C LYS A 248 -3.38 -16.76 9.70
N ILE A 249 -4.70 -16.62 9.83
CA ILE A 249 -5.60 -16.42 8.70
C ILE A 249 -6.26 -15.04 8.86
N GLU A 250 -6.07 -14.19 7.87
CA GLU A 250 -6.63 -12.84 7.82
C GLU A 250 -7.62 -12.74 6.66
N LEU A 251 -8.69 -11.97 6.81
CA LEU A 251 -9.50 -11.52 5.68
C LEU A 251 -8.89 -10.27 5.04
N ASN A 252 -9.55 -9.78 3.99
CA ASN A 252 -9.22 -8.50 3.36
C ASN A 252 -9.03 -7.39 4.41
N GLU A 253 -8.01 -6.58 4.19
CA GLU A 253 -7.81 -5.36 4.96
C GLU A 253 -8.87 -4.33 4.55
N VAL A 254 -9.58 -3.78 5.54
CA VAL A 254 -10.63 -2.78 5.33
C VAL A 254 -10.07 -1.40 5.64
N ARG A 255 -10.23 -0.45 4.72
CA ARG A 255 -9.85 0.95 4.90
C ARG A 255 -11.03 1.76 5.42
N HIS A 256 -10.79 2.50 6.49
CA HIS A 256 -11.76 3.37 7.15
C HIS A 256 -11.47 4.84 6.85
N LEU A 257 -10.20 5.21 6.83
CA LEU A 257 -9.74 6.53 6.42
C LEU A 257 -8.54 6.37 5.48
N VAL A 258 -8.53 7.12 4.39
CA VAL A 258 -7.36 7.31 3.53
C VAL A 258 -7.20 8.80 3.29
N VAL A 259 -6.06 9.36 3.64
CA VAL A 259 -5.71 10.74 3.32
C VAL A 259 -4.44 10.72 2.49
N ASP A 260 -4.54 11.15 1.24
CA ASP A 260 -3.42 11.34 0.33
C ASP A 260 -3.01 12.81 0.33
N ILE A 261 -1.74 13.08 0.63
CA ILE A 261 -1.23 14.43 0.78
C ILE A 261 -0.13 14.62 -0.24
N SER A 262 -0.36 15.51 -1.21
CA SER A 262 0.65 15.90 -2.19
C SER A 262 1.63 16.87 -1.55
N CYS A 263 2.89 16.48 -1.41
CA CYS A 263 3.91 17.27 -0.72
C CYS A 263 4.83 17.91 -1.76
N LEU A 264 4.38 19.03 -2.35
CA LEU A 264 5.03 19.66 -3.51
C LEU A 264 6.48 20.10 -3.29
N ASN A 265 6.84 20.42 -2.05
CA ASN A 265 8.19 20.83 -1.66
C ASN A 265 9.05 19.65 -1.19
N LYS A 266 8.60 18.42 -1.45
CA LYS A 266 9.20 17.19 -0.97
C LYS A 266 9.34 16.19 -2.11
N ASN A 267 10.23 15.22 -1.91
CA ASN A 267 10.50 14.19 -2.90
C ASN A 267 9.45 13.08 -2.89
N LEU A 268 8.72 12.90 -1.78
CA LEU A 268 7.64 11.94 -1.66
C LEU A 268 6.35 12.60 -1.16
N ASP A 269 5.25 12.00 -1.57
CA ASP A 269 3.91 12.24 -1.03
C ASP A 269 3.65 11.34 0.18
N LEU A 270 2.68 11.74 0.99
CA LEU A 270 2.31 11.04 2.22
C LEU A 270 0.90 10.45 2.09
N ARG A 271 0.74 9.19 2.48
CA ARG A 271 -0.57 8.57 2.71
C ARG A 271 -0.74 8.21 4.17
N LEU A 272 -1.75 8.81 4.81
CA LEU A 272 -2.23 8.39 6.12
C LEU A 272 -3.40 7.42 5.93
N THR A 273 -3.45 6.37 6.72
CA THR A 273 -4.51 5.36 6.59
C THR A 273 -4.91 4.79 7.94
N LEU A 274 -6.20 4.89 8.27
CA LEU A 274 -6.83 4.05 9.28
C LEU A 274 -7.41 2.81 8.60
N ARG A 275 -6.98 1.65 9.07
CA ARG A 275 -7.42 0.35 8.54
C ARG A 275 -7.69 -0.65 9.63
N SER A 276 -8.57 -1.60 9.38
CA SER A 276 -8.77 -2.77 10.23
C SER A 276 -8.40 -4.05 9.47
N LYS A 277 -7.88 -5.03 10.21
CA LYS A 277 -7.70 -6.39 9.74
C LYS A 277 -8.59 -7.31 10.56
N ARG A 278 -9.37 -8.15 9.90
CA ARG A 278 -10.16 -9.22 10.53
C ARG A 278 -9.32 -10.49 10.55
N ILE A 279 -9.08 -11.00 11.75
CA ILE A 279 -8.34 -12.24 11.98
C ILE A 279 -9.36 -13.31 12.32
N LEU A 280 -9.42 -14.39 11.55
CA LEU A 280 -10.31 -15.51 11.84
C LEU A 280 -9.75 -16.26 13.06
N THR A 281 -10.51 -16.25 14.15
CA THR A 281 -10.11 -16.89 15.43
C THR A 281 -10.75 -18.25 15.63
N ALA A 282 -11.86 -18.52 14.96
CA ALA A 282 -12.53 -19.82 14.97
C ALA A 282 -12.86 -20.22 13.52
N LEU A 283 -12.28 -21.34 13.08
CA LEU A 283 -12.65 -22.05 11.87
C LEU A 283 -13.27 -23.39 12.27
N ASP A 284 -14.20 -23.88 11.47
CA ASP A 284 -14.61 -25.28 11.60
C ASP A 284 -13.52 -26.24 11.09
N ASP A 285 -13.67 -27.53 11.39
CA ASP A 285 -12.66 -28.54 11.09
C ASP A 285 -12.46 -28.73 9.57
N GLU A 286 -13.50 -28.52 8.77
CA GLU A 286 -13.45 -28.63 7.30
C GLU A 286 -12.70 -27.43 6.69
N GLU A 287 -13.04 -26.21 7.11
CA GLU A 287 -12.36 -24.96 6.73
C GLU A 287 -10.86 -25.04 7.07
N LYS A 288 -10.55 -25.48 8.29
CA LYS A 288 -9.17 -25.65 8.75
C LYS A 288 -8.43 -26.71 7.92
N HIS A 289 -9.06 -27.87 7.68
CA HIS A 289 -8.45 -28.95 6.91
C HIS A 289 -8.17 -28.54 5.46
N GLY A 290 -9.13 -27.87 4.80
CA GLY A 290 -8.99 -27.42 3.42
C GLY A 290 -7.86 -26.40 3.24
N LEU A 291 -7.82 -25.37 4.09
CA LEU A 291 -6.77 -24.34 4.04
C LEU A 291 -5.39 -24.92 4.38
N LEU A 292 -5.29 -25.79 5.40
CA LEU A 292 -4.01 -26.42 5.76
C LEU A 292 -3.50 -27.35 4.66
N THR A 293 -4.38 -28.12 4.02
CA THR A 293 -3.99 -29.01 2.92
C THR A 293 -3.44 -28.22 1.74
N LEU A 294 -4.07 -27.09 1.41
CA LEU A 294 -3.63 -26.19 0.36
C LEU A 294 -2.29 -25.51 0.68
N ILE A 295 -2.01 -25.18 1.96
CA ILE A 295 -0.71 -24.62 2.36
C ILE A 295 0.38 -25.69 2.35
N LYS A 296 0.10 -26.89 2.86
CA LYS A 296 1.06 -28.01 2.89
C LYS A 296 1.44 -28.52 1.50
N SER A 297 0.61 -28.30 0.49
CA SER A 297 0.93 -28.65 -0.90
C SER A 297 1.79 -27.60 -1.61
N ALA A 298 2.04 -26.45 -0.99
CA ALA A 298 2.88 -25.40 -1.55
C ALA A 298 4.35 -25.85 -1.59
N ILE A 299 5.04 -25.49 -2.67
CA ILE A 299 6.48 -25.70 -2.82
C ILE A 299 7.16 -24.33 -2.82
N ILE A 300 8.12 -24.16 -1.91
CA ILE A 300 8.97 -22.97 -1.88
C ILE A 300 9.90 -23.02 -3.09
N ASP A 301 9.83 -21.99 -3.93
CA ASP A 301 10.61 -21.88 -5.16
C ASP A 301 11.09 -20.43 -5.33
N PRO A 302 12.37 -20.12 -5.05
CA PRO A 302 12.88 -18.76 -5.13
C PRO A 302 12.97 -18.23 -6.57
N HIS A 303 12.75 -19.07 -7.58
CA HIS A 303 12.82 -18.68 -9.00
C HIS A 303 11.46 -18.28 -9.59
N VAL A 304 10.38 -18.29 -8.79
CA VAL A 304 9.07 -17.81 -9.22
C VAL A 304 8.67 -16.56 -8.45
N LYS A 305 7.91 -15.66 -9.09
CA LYS A 305 7.37 -14.47 -8.43
C LYS A 305 6.48 -14.87 -7.25
N GLY A 306 6.67 -14.21 -6.11
CA GLY A 306 6.01 -14.54 -4.85
C GLY A 306 6.61 -15.76 -4.14
N GLY A 307 7.61 -16.42 -4.73
CA GLY A 307 8.42 -17.45 -4.07
C GLY A 307 7.74 -18.78 -3.78
N LEU A 308 6.51 -19.00 -4.24
CA LEU A 308 5.77 -20.26 -4.09
C LEU A 308 5.19 -20.74 -5.41
N ARG A 309 5.09 -22.06 -5.56
CA ARG A 309 4.31 -22.72 -6.61
C ARG A 309 3.58 -23.94 -6.08
N TRP A 310 2.59 -24.40 -6.83
CA TRP A 310 1.84 -25.61 -6.54
C TRP A 310 2.09 -26.67 -7.63
N PRO A 311 2.09 -27.97 -7.28
CA PRO A 311 1.89 -29.03 -8.25
C PRO A 311 0.56 -28.85 -8.99
N LEU A 312 0.49 -29.33 -10.24
CA LEU A 312 -0.70 -29.22 -11.06
C LEU A 312 -1.94 -29.83 -10.36
N GLY A 313 -3.01 -29.04 -10.23
CA GLY A 313 -4.27 -29.44 -9.59
C GLY A 313 -4.24 -29.40 -8.06
N LYS A 314 -3.18 -28.88 -7.44
CA LYS A 314 -3.05 -28.72 -5.98
C LYS A 314 -3.21 -27.28 -5.52
N GLU A 315 -3.37 -26.34 -6.45
CA GLU A 315 -3.70 -24.92 -6.22
C GLU A 315 -5.14 -24.69 -5.76
N SER A 316 -5.95 -25.75 -5.68
CA SER A 316 -7.33 -25.73 -5.19
C SER A 316 -7.59 -26.87 -4.22
N PHE A 317 -8.56 -26.67 -3.33
CA PHE A 317 -9.07 -27.72 -2.46
C PHE A 317 -10.59 -27.80 -2.59
N GLY A 318 -11.07 -28.98 -3.00
CA GLY A 318 -12.47 -29.18 -3.37
C GLY A 318 -12.91 -28.21 -4.47
N ASP A 319 -14.19 -27.85 -4.47
CA ASP A 319 -14.74 -26.78 -5.31
C ASP A 319 -14.81 -25.43 -4.59
N ARG A 320 -14.36 -25.38 -3.32
CA ARG A 320 -14.49 -24.23 -2.43
C ARG A 320 -13.30 -23.28 -2.49
N TYR A 321 -12.09 -23.80 -2.32
CA TYR A 321 -10.89 -22.97 -2.17
C TYR A 321 -10.00 -23.00 -3.41
N SER A 322 -9.50 -21.85 -3.82
CA SER A 322 -8.47 -21.74 -4.87
C SER A 322 -7.46 -20.64 -4.56
N VAL A 323 -6.18 -20.91 -4.84
CA VAL A 323 -5.12 -19.90 -4.73
C VAL A 323 -5.31 -18.86 -5.83
N VAL A 324 -5.34 -17.59 -5.43
CA VAL A 324 -5.53 -16.45 -6.34
C VAL A 324 -4.36 -15.48 -6.34
N GLY A 325 -3.38 -15.69 -5.47
CA GLY A 325 -2.07 -15.08 -5.59
C GLY A 325 -1.19 -15.31 -4.37
N ILE A 326 0.06 -14.86 -4.45
CA ILE A 326 1.08 -15.07 -3.44
C ILE A 326 1.87 -13.79 -3.21
N TRP A 327 2.12 -13.47 -1.95
CA TRP A 327 2.97 -12.37 -1.53
C TRP A 327 4.08 -12.93 -0.66
N HIS A 328 5.33 -12.78 -1.06
CA HIS A 328 6.48 -13.03 -0.22
C HIS A 328 6.96 -11.71 0.37
N THR A 329 7.06 -11.64 1.69
CA THR A 329 7.47 -10.39 2.37
C THR A 329 8.59 -10.65 3.35
N LYS A 330 9.68 -9.89 3.22
CA LYS A 330 10.73 -9.75 4.22
C LYS A 330 10.57 -8.39 4.90
N ILE A 331 10.52 -8.38 6.22
CA ILE A 331 10.20 -7.20 7.03
C ILE A 331 11.27 -7.06 8.10
N GLN A 332 12.00 -5.96 8.07
CA GLN A 332 12.79 -5.49 9.21
C GLN A 332 11.92 -4.52 9.99
N SER A 333 11.86 -4.65 11.31
CA SER A 333 11.02 -3.77 12.11
C SER A 333 11.73 -3.14 13.29
N TYR A 334 11.50 -1.85 13.47
CA TYR A 334 12.01 -1.02 14.54
C TYR A 334 10.83 -0.51 15.36
N LYS A 335 10.94 -0.53 16.69
CA LYS A 335 9.81 -0.34 17.59
C LYS A 335 10.18 0.61 18.72
N SER A 336 9.21 1.43 19.11
CA SER A 336 9.19 2.13 20.39
C SER A 336 7.85 1.87 21.09
N SER A 337 7.61 2.54 22.21
CA SER A 337 6.33 2.45 22.95
C SER A 337 5.13 2.98 22.14
N SER A 338 5.36 3.96 21.26
CA SER A 338 4.34 4.69 20.49
C SER A 338 4.41 4.46 18.98
N LEU A 339 5.54 3.98 18.44
CA LEU A 339 5.75 3.79 17.00
C LEU A 339 6.23 2.38 16.66
N ARG A 340 5.99 1.99 15.41
CA ARG A 340 6.67 0.86 14.77
C ARG A 340 6.95 1.18 13.32
N LEU A 341 8.22 1.29 12.96
CA LEU A 341 8.68 1.40 11.59
C LEU A 341 8.90 -0.01 11.01
N GLU A 342 8.38 -0.26 9.82
CA GLU A 342 8.56 -1.51 9.07
C GLU A 342 9.18 -1.17 7.71
N LEU A 343 10.40 -1.66 7.49
CA LEU A 343 11.04 -1.70 6.18
C LEU A 343 10.71 -3.04 5.54
N ARG A 344 10.07 -3.00 4.38
CA ARG A 344 9.48 -4.19 3.77
C ARG A 344 9.94 -4.36 2.34
N LEU A 345 10.51 -5.52 2.05
CA LEU A 345 10.63 -6.05 0.70
C LEU A 345 9.41 -6.95 0.45
N ALA A 346 8.71 -6.72 -0.64
CA ALA A 346 7.51 -7.48 -0.97
C ALA A 346 7.51 -7.88 -2.45
N ASP A 347 7.62 -9.17 -2.71
CA ASP A 347 7.42 -9.76 -4.04
C ASP A 347 6.01 -10.35 -4.13
N ARG A 348 5.25 -9.93 -5.15
CA ARG A 348 3.82 -10.20 -5.26
C ARG A 348 3.50 -10.78 -6.61
N PHE A 349 2.60 -11.76 -6.64
CA PHE A 349 2.03 -12.29 -7.86
C PHE A 349 0.53 -12.52 -7.69
N ASP A 350 -0.26 -11.88 -8.55
CA ASP A 350 -1.71 -12.06 -8.61
C ASP A 350 -2.06 -12.94 -9.82
N TYR A 351 -2.60 -14.13 -9.54
CA TYR A 351 -2.97 -15.10 -10.58
C TYR A 351 -4.17 -14.65 -11.42
N ARG A 352 -5.05 -13.82 -10.86
CA ARG A 352 -6.26 -13.36 -11.56
C ARG A 352 -5.92 -12.34 -12.64
N THR A 353 -4.95 -11.48 -12.38
CA THR A 353 -4.46 -10.49 -13.36
C THR A 353 -3.20 -10.95 -14.10
N SER A 354 -2.62 -12.08 -13.71
CA SER A 354 -1.33 -12.58 -14.23
C SER A 354 -0.24 -11.51 -14.16
N SER A 355 -0.24 -10.70 -13.11
CA SER A 355 0.69 -9.60 -12.92
C SER A 355 1.39 -9.72 -11.57
N GLY A 356 2.62 -9.24 -11.50
CA GLY A 356 3.40 -9.30 -10.29
C GLY A 356 4.49 -8.25 -10.23
N GLU A 357 4.78 -7.79 -9.03
CA GLU A 357 5.62 -6.65 -8.75
C GLU A 357 6.40 -6.87 -7.46
N ALA A 358 7.72 -6.67 -7.53
CA ALA A 358 8.58 -6.58 -6.35
C ALA A 358 8.71 -5.12 -5.95
N THR A 359 8.47 -4.80 -4.68
CA THR A 359 8.54 -3.44 -4.17
C THR A 359 9.31 -3.35 -2.87
N LYS A 360 9.96 -2.21 -2.66
CA LYS A 360 10.50 -1.76 -1.39
C LYS A 360 9.48 -0.79 -0.79
N GLU A 361 9.07 -1.01 0.44
CA GLU A 361 8.02 -0.22 1.08
C GLU A 361 8.44 0.16 2.50
N VAL A 362 8.11 1.38 2.89
CA VAL A 362 8.25 1.85 4.26
C VAL A 362 6.87 2.10 4.85
N ILE A 363 6.64 1.54 6.03
CA ILE A 363 5.38 1.66 6.75
C ILE A 363 5.67 2.11 8.17
N LEU A 364 5.19 3.28 8.55
CA LEU A 364 5.24 3.74 9.93
C LEU A 364 3.88 3.52 10.58
N ARG A 365 3.82 2.68 11.61
CA ARG A 365 2.61 2.45 12.41
C ARG A 365 2.62 3.33 13.64
N MET A 366 1.58 4.15 13.77
CA MET A 366 1.39 5.02 14.94
C MET A 366 0.62 4.26 16.02
N ARG A 367 1.36 3.41 16.75
CA ARG A 367 0.79 2.53 17.79
C ARG A 367 0.14 3.33 18.91
N GLY A 368 0.75 4.45 19.30
CA GLY A 368 0.22 5.35 20.32
C GLY A 368 -1.16 5.88 19.93
N VAL A 369 -1.27 6.51 18.76
CA VAL A 369 -2.55 6.98 18.20
C VAL A 369 -3.56 5.84 18.03
N THR A 370 -3.11 4.65 17.61
CA THR A 370 -4.00 3.48 17.48
C THR A 370 -4.48 2.94 18.83
N LYS A 371 -3.71 3.10 19.93
CA LYS A 371 -4.11 2.63 21.27
C LYS A 371 -5.32 3.40 21.78
N GLN A 372 -5.41 4.69 21.48
CA GLN A 372 -6.53 5.56 21.84
C GLN A 372 -7.88 5.02 21.33
N LEU A 373 -7.91 4.23 20.24
CA LEU A 373 -9.13 3.55 19.79
C LEU A 373 -9.71 2.55 20.80
N ARG A 374 -8.87 2.03 21.69
CA ARG A 374 -9.25 1.00 22.67
C ARG A 374 -9.65 1.60 24.01
N ASP A 375 -9.32 2.86 24.23
CA ASP A 375 -9.61 3.55 25.47
C ASP A 375 -11.08 3.96 25.46
N GLU A 376 -11.73 3.89 26.62
CA GLU A 376 -13.17 4.14 26.73
C GLU A 376 -13.51 5.58 26.30
N ILE A 377 -12.62 6.52 26.64
CA ILE A 377 -12.73 7.95 26.36
C ILE A 377 -11.66 8.34 25.34
N LEU A 378 -12.07 8.99 24.25
CA LEU A 378 -11.13 9.55 23.27
C LEU A 378 -10.65 10.92 23.77
N GLU A 379 -9.41 10.98 24.26
CA GLU A 379 -8.75 12.25 24.58
C GLU A 379 -8.25 12.91 23.30
N VAL A 380 -9.10 13.77 22.73
CA VAL A 380 -8.86 14.42 21.43
C VAL A 380 -7.54 15.19 21.41
N ASP A 381 -7.24 15.91 22.50
CA ASP A 381 -6.01 16.70 22.61
C ASP A 381 -4.77 15.79 22.57
N VAL A 382 -4.80 14.66 23.28
CA VAL A 382 -3.71 13.67 23.26
C VAL A 382 -3.53 13.06 21.87
N ILE A 383 -4.61 12.69 21.18
CA ILE A 383 -4.53 12.18 19.81
C ILE A 383 -3.88 13.21 18.89
N ASN A 384 -4.27 14.47 19.00
CA ASN A 384 -3.75 15.56 18.18
C ASN A 384 -2.27 15.82 18.45
N GLU A 385 -1.85 15.88 19.72
CA GLU A 385 -0.44 16.07 20.11
C GLU A 385 0.42 14.93 19.54
N MET A 386 0.00 13.67 19.74
CA MET A 386 0.71 12.51 19.20
C MET A 386 0.79 12.55 17.68
N LEU A 387 -0.29 12.95 17.00
CA LEU A 387 -0.34 13.03 15.55
C LEU A 387 0.57 14.15 15.03
N LEU A 388 0.57 15.30 15.70
CA LEU A 388 1.40 16.46 15.39
C LEU A 388 2.88 16.11 15.49
N ASP A 389 3.30 15.47 16.58
CA ASP A 389 4.69 15.04 16.79
C ASP A 389 5.13 14.03 15.71
N ASN A 390 4.28 13.03 15.43
CA ASN A 390 4.58 12.03 14.40
C ASN A 390 4.67 12.65 13.01
N LEU A 391 3.78 13.59 12.66
CA LEU A 391 3.79 14.26 11.35
C LEU A 391 4.98 15.21 11.20
N LYS A 392 5.41 15.87 12.28
CA LYS A 392 6.64 16.66 12.30
C LYS A 392 7.85 15.80 11.96
N LEU A 393 8.00 14.66 12.62
CA LEU A 393 9.11 13.74 12.37
C LEU A 393 9.05 13.16 10.94
N ILE A 394 7.87 12.77 10.47
CA ILE A 394 7.66 12.34 9.07
C ILE A 394 8.12 13.42 8.10
N TRP A 395 7.67 14.67 8.32
CA TRP A 395 7.94 15.77 7.42
C TRP A 395 9.43 16.05 7.27
N ASN A 396 10.17 15.96 8.38
CA ASN A 396 11.59 16.27 8.44
C ASN A 396 12.47 15.14 7.89
N HIS A 397 12.11 13.87 8.13
CA HIS A 397 13.03 12.75 7.86
C HIS A 397 12.58 11.80 6.74
N PHE A 398 11.29 11.73 6.41
CA PHE A 398 10.78 10.74 5.43
C PHE A 398 10.38 11.35 4.09
N LEU A 399 10.12 12.66 4.00
CA LEU A 399 9.61 13.26 2.76
C LEU A 399 10.70 13.93 1.91
N CYS A 400 11.85 14.28 2.49
CA CYS A 400 12.94 14.99 1.79
C CYS A 400 13.92 14.08 1.04
N GLN A 401 13.93 12.78 1.28
CA GLN A 401 14.97 11.91 0.72
C GLN A 401 14.68 11.60 -0.76
N GLY A 402 15.70 11.77 -1.62
CA GLY A 402 15.57 11.64 -3.07
C GLY A 402 15.16 10.23 -3.49
N CYS A 403 14.12 10.13 -4.31
CA CYS A 403 13.71 8.89 -4.97
C CYS A 403 13.87 9.03 -6.48
N SER A 404 14.71 8.19 -7.10
CA SER A 404 14.55 7.83 -8.50
C SER A 404 13.51 6.71 -8.61
N PHE A 405 12.61 6.80 -9.59
CA PHE A 405 11.73 5.70 -9.94
C PHE A 405 12.37 4.98 -11.11
N ASP A 406 13.00 3.84 -10.83
CA ASP A 406 13.51 2.92 -11.85
C ASP A 406 12.50 1.80 -12.14
#